data_AF-Q7P3E0-F1
#
_entry.id   AF-Q7P3E0-F1
#
_cell.length_a   1.000
_cell.length_b   1.000
_cell.length_c   1.000
_cell.angle_alpha   90.00
_cell.angle_beta   90.00
_cell.angle_gamma   90.00
#
_symmetry.space_group_name_H-M   'P 1'
#
loop_
_entity.id
_entity.type
_entity.pdbx_description
1 polymer ?
#
loop_
_entity_poly.entity_id
_entity_poly.type
_entity_poly.pdbx_seq_one_letter_code
_entity_poly.pdbx_strand_id
1 'polypeptide(L)'
;MYKLLNMADFYSNEELEKDMKYFSEKYGFVGYELIKFFDGDNTPLKKYIKGYHMRFFPSWMELYLEEFSSLYDELKDTTYLNLLWGTSKKTA
;
A
#
# COMPACT_ATOMS: atom_id res chain seq x y z
N MET A 1 16.61 -15.77 2.02
CA MET A 1 15.71 -14.66 2.39
C MET A 1 14.80 -14.40 1.20
N TYR A 2 13.47 -14.47 1.36
CA TYR A 2 12.54 -14.19 0.26
C TYR A 2 12.54 -12.69 -0.06
N LYS A 3 12.63 -12.32 -1.34
CA LYS A 3 12.40 -10.95 -1.78
C LYS A 3 10.89 -10.73 -1.93
N LEU A 4 10.28 -10.08 -0.93
CA LEU A 4 8.86 -9.74 -0.92
C LEU A 4 8.67 -8.24 -1.17
N LEU A 5 7.62 -7.87 -1.88
CA LEU A 5 7.22 -6.48 -2.08
C LEU A 5 5.82 -6.25 -1.52
N ASN A 6 5.66 -5.16 -0.78
CA ASN A 6 4.35 -4.72 -0.33
C ASN A 6 3.64 -3.99 -1.46
N MET A 7 2.36 -4.29 -1.67
CA MET A 7 1.57 -3.67 -2.73
C MET A 7 0.16 -3.38 -2.24
N ALA A 8 -0.41 -2.25 -2.62
CA ALA A 8 -1.79 -1.87 -2.31
C ALA A 8 -2.74 -2.34 -3.41
N ASP A 9 -3.98 -2.64 -3.07
CA ASP A 9 -5.03 -3.04 -4.02
C ASP A 9 -5.88 -1.87 -4.55
N PHE A 10 -5.30 -0.67 -4.65
CA PHE A 10 -5.99 0.52 -5.15
C PHE A 10 -6.50 0.39 -6.59
N TYR A 11 -5.95 -0.56 -7.35
CA TYR A 11 -6.15 -0.74 -8.78
C TYR A 11 -6.94 -2.01 -9.08
N SER A 12 -7.32 -2.15 -10.35
CA SER A 12 -7.91 -3.40 -10.83
C SER A 12 -6.94 -4.59 -10.69
N ASN A 13 -7.47 -5.81 -10.56
CA ASN A 13 -6.62 -7.02 -10.52
C ASN A 13 -5.72 -7.15 -11.77
N GLU A 14 -6.17 -6.64 -12.92
CA GLU A 14 -5.42 -6.68 -14.18
C GLU A 14 -4.16 -5.80 -14.12
N GLU A 15 -4.29 -4.58 -13.58
CA GLU A 15 -3.17 -3.67 -13.36
C GLU A 15 -2.22 -4.21 -12.30
N LEU A 16 -2.76 -4.75 -11.21
CA LEU A 16 -1.95 -5.38 -10.16
C LEU A 16 -1.15 -6.56 -10.71
N GLU A 17 -1.75 -7.42 -11.54
CA GLU A 17 -1.02 -8.55 -12.13
C GLU A 17 0.11 -8.07 -13.06
N LYS A 18 -0.12 -7.02 -13.86
CA LYS A 18 0.90 -6.45 -14.74
C LYS A 18 2.10 -5.95 -13.95
N ASP A 19 1.86 -5.22 -12.87
CA ASP A 19 2.91 -4.72 -11.98
C ASP A 19 3.63 -5.86 -11.26
N MET A 20 2.90 -6.84 -10.74
CA MET A 20 3.49 -8.03 -10.10
C MET A 20 4.39 -8.78 -11.07
N LYS A 21 3.98 -8.97 -12.33
CA LYS A 21 4.85 -9.58 -13.36
C LYS A 21 6.10 -8.74 -13.60
N TYR A 22 5.93 -7.44 -13.83
CA TYR A 22 7.04 -6.51 -14.07
C TYR A 22 8.06 -6.51 -12.94
N PHE A 23 7.62 -6.39 -11.68
CA PHE A 23 8.51 -6.32 -10.54
C PHE A 23 9.19 -7.68 -10.27
N SER A 24 8.48 -8.79 -10.49
CA SER A 24 9.05 -10.13 -10.39
C SER A 24 10.19 -10.32 -11.41
N GLU A 25 9.95 -9.96 -12.67
CA GLU A 25 10.93 -10.10 -13.76
C GLU A 25 12.13 -9.15 -13.58
N LYS A 26 11.88 -7.88 -13.27
CA LYS A 26 12.92 -6.86 -13.23
C LYS A 26 13.80 -6.91 -11.97
N TYR A 27 13.22 -7.24 -10.81
CA TYR A 27 13.91 -7.13 -9.52
C TYR A 27 14.04 -8.46 -8.76
N GLY A 28 13.42 -9.52 -9.28
CA GLY A 28 13.47 -10.86 -8.70
C GLY A 28 12.63 -11.00 -7.43
N PHE A 29 11.53 -10.25 -7.30
CA PHE A 29 10.55 -10.49 -6.25
C PHE A 29 9.85 -11.83 -6.49
N VAL A 30 9.65 -12.60 -5.43
CA VAL A 30 9.11 -13.98 -5.49
C VAL A 30 7.71 -14.08 -4.87
N GLY A 31 7.18 -12.95 -4.44
CA GLY A 31 5.89 -12.87 -3.80
C GLY A 31 5.60 -11.46 -3.27
N TYR A 32 4.32 -11.24 -2.97
CA TYR A 32 3.81 -9.94 -2.60
C TYR A 32 3.05 -10.03 -1.29
N GLU A 33 3.15 -8.98 -0.50
CA GLU A 33 2.30 -8.79 0.67
C GLU A 33 1.26 -7.74 0.32
N LEU A 34 0.01 -8.16 0.20
CA LEU A 34 -1.06 -7.29 -0.26
C LEU A 34 -1.61 -6.49 0.92
N ILE A 35 -1.66 -5.19 0.75
CA ILE A 35 -2.33 -4.25 1.64
C ILE A 35 -3.72 -4.04 1.06
N LYS A 36 -4.73 -4.50 1.78
CA LYS A 36 -6.12 -4.48 1.35
C LYS A 36 -6.82 -3.22 1.85
N PHE A 37 -7.33 -2.42 0.93
CA PHE A 37 -8.08 -1.19 1.19
C PHE A 37 -9.55 -1.33 0.83
N PHE A 38 -9.86 -2.15 -0.16
CA PHE A 38 -11.22 -2.34 -0.65
C PHE A 38 -11.65 -3.79 -0.47
N ASP A 39 -12.95 -4.05 -0.37
CA ASP A 39 -13.50 -5.41 -0.31
C ASP A 39 -13.47 -6.16 -1.65
N GLY A 40 -12.63 -5.70 -2.59
CA GLY A 40 -12.40 -6.37 -3.87
C GLY A 40 -11.94 -7.82 -3.70
N ASP A 41 -12.36 -8.66 -4.64
CA ASP A 41 -11.92 -10.05 -4.72
C ASP A 41 -10.56 -10.14 -5.42
N ASN A 42 -9.49 -10.35 -4.67
CA ASN A 42 -8.14 -10.58 -5.22
C ASN A 42 -7.80 -12.08 -5.41
N THR A 43 -8.79 -12.98 -5.36
CA THR A 43 -8.57 -14.43 -5.59
C THR A 43 -7.78 -14.72 -6.87
N PRO A 44 -7.98 -14.01 -8.01
CA PRO A 44 -7.17 -14.22 -9.21
C PRO A 44 -5.66 -14.03 -9.01
N LEU A 45 -5.26 -13.22 -8.03
CA LEU A 45 -3.86 -12.87 -7.73
C LEU A 45 -3.22 -13.75 -6.66
N LYS A 46 -3.95 -14.73 -6.10
CA LYS A 46 -3.50 -15.56 -4.98
C LYS A 46 -2.15 -16.25 -5.20
N LYS A 47 -1.78 -16.56 -6.45
CA LYS A 47 -0.47 -17.14 -6.82
C LYS A 47 0.72 -16.22 -6.49
N TYR A 48 0.51 -14.90 -6.54
CA TYR A 48 1.53 -13.88 -6.26
C TYR A 48 1.57 -13.49 -4.78
N ILE A 49 0.42 -13.56 -4.09
CA ILE A 49 0.27 -13.09 -2.72
C ILE A 49 0.79 -14.14 -1.73
N LYS A 50 1.71 -13.73 -0.86
CA LYS A 50 2.29 -14.56 0.23
C LYS A 50 1.69 -14.25 1.59
N GLY A 51 1.05 -13.09 1.72
CA GLY A 51 0.38 -12.68 2.94
C GLY A 51 -0.39 -11.39 2.72
N TYR A 52 -1.23 -11.05 3.70
CA TYR A 52 -1.90 -9.77 3.77
C TYR A 52 -1.25 -8.95 4.88
N HIS A 53 -0.98 -7.68 4.61
CA HIS A 53 -0.49 -6.75 5.62
C HIS A 53 -1.52 -5.66 5.89
N MET A 54 -1.80 -5.45 7.16
CA MET A 54 -2.42 -4.21 7.61
C MET A 54 -1.30 -3.23 7.94
N ARG A 55 -1.15 -2.18 7.14
CA ARG A 55 -0.31 -1.04 7.53
C ARG A 55 -1.17 -0.03 8.27
N PHE A 56 -0.87 0.16 9.55
CA PHE A 56 -1.50 1.18 10.37
C PHE A 56 -0.74 2.50 10.20
N PHE A 57 -1.24 3.35 9.33
CA PHE A 57 -1.04 4.79 9.48
C PHE A 57 -2.33 5.38 10.06
N PRO A 58 -2.28 6.39 10.96
CA PRO A 58 -3.48 6.98 11.56
C PRO A 58 -4.55 7.38 10.53
N SER A 59 -4.17 8.13 9.50
CA SER A 59 -5.01 8.47 8.34
C SER A 59 -5.64 7.28 7.62
N TRP A 60 -5.05 6.08 7.69
CA TRP A 60 -5.60 4.91 7.01
C TRP A 60 -6.78 4.32 7.76
N MET A 61 -6.89 4.56 9.07
CA MET A 61 -8.09 4.24 9.83
C MET A 61 -9.24 5.14 9.40
N GLU A 62 -8.99 6.43 9.22
CA GLU A 62 -10.00 7.39 8.74
C GLU A 62 -10.45 7.08 7.32
N LEU A 63 -9.51 6.69 6.43
CA LEU A 63 -9.84 6.19 5.10
C LEU A 63 -10.69 4.91 5.15
N TYR A 64 -10.33 3.95 6.01
CA TYR A 64 -11.04 2.68 6.16
C TYR A 64 -12.44 2.86 6.75
N LEU A 65 -12.62 3.83 7.64
CA LEU A 65 -13.91 4.20 8.24
C LEU A 65 -14.73 5.15 7.36
N GLU A 66 -14.24 5.50 6.16
CA GLU A 66 -14.84 6.48 5.25
C GLU A 66 -15.04 7.88 5.88
N GLU A 67 -14.23 8.23 6.88
CA GLU A 67 -14.22 9.53 7.54
C GLU A 67 -13.38 10.56 6.76
N PHE A 68 -13.85 10.90 5.56
CA PHE A 68 -13.09 11.73 4.62
C PHE A 68 -12.80 13.16 5.11
N SER A 69 -13.60 13.70 6.04
CA SER A 69 -13.35 15.02 6.63
C SER A 69 -12.11 15.00 7.52
N SER A 70 -12.03 14.01 8.41
CA SER A 70 -10.90 13.82 9.31
C SER A 70 -9.64 13.53 8.50
N LEU A 71 -9.77 12.66 7.49
CA LEU A 71 -8.69 12.34 6.56
C LEU A 71 -8.16 13.58 5.82
N TYR A 72 -9.07 14.44 5.37
CA TYR A 72 -8.69 15.68 4.68
C TYR A 72 -7.93 16.63 5.60
N ASP A 73 -8.37 16.76 6.85
CA ASP A 73 -7.70 17.60 7.84
C ASP A 73 -6.32 17.05 8.22
N GLU A 74 -6.16 15.73 8.39
CA GLU A 74 -4.86 15.07 8.61
C GLU A 74 -3.91 15.25 7.42
N LEU A 75 -4.40 15.06 6.19
CA LEU A 75 -3.60 15.22 4.98
C LEU A 75 -3.23 16.68 4.68
N LYS A 76 -4.00 17.65 5.18
CA LYS A 76 -3.67 19.08 5.05
C LYS A 76 -2.49 19.48 5.93
N ASP A 77 -2.20 18.74 7.00
CA ASP A 77 -1.01 18.96 7.81
C ASP A 77 0.26 18.54 7.04
N THR A 78 0.99 19.55 6.56
CA THR A 78 2.28 19.35 5.88
C THR A 78 3.32 18.63 6.75
N THR A 79 3.22 18.68 8.08
CA THR A 79 4.09 17.95 9.00
C THR A 79 3.83 16.45 8.90
N TYR A 80 2.55 16.07 8.88
CA TYR A 80 2.09 14.70 8.71
C TYR A 80 2.47 14.14 7.34
N LEU A 81 2.26 14.90 6.27
CA LEU A 81 2.69 14.53 4.91
C LEU A 81 4.21 14.31 4.80
N ASN A 82 5.01 15.17 5.45
CA ASN A 82 6.46 15.02 5.47
C ASN A 82 6.91 13.76 6.22
N LEU A 83 6.18 13.37 7.26
CA LEU A 83 6.35 12.09 7.97
C LEU A 83 6.00 10.89 7.07
N LEU A 84 4.89 10.97 6.34
CA LEU A 84 4.45 9.91 5.42
C LEU A 84 5.41 9.70 4.24
N TRP A 85 5.95 10.79 3.67
CA TRP A 85 6.87 10.72 2.54
C TRP A 85 8.33 10.45 2.94
N GLY A 86 8.62 10.33 4.23
CA GLY A 86 9.98 10.11 4.73
C GLY A 86 10.91 11.31 4.53
N THR A 87 10.36 12.48 4.15
CA THR A 87 11.07 13.74 4.00
C THR A 87 11.07 14.52 5.31
N SER A 88 11.48 13.89 6.40
CA SER A 88 11.93 14.67 7.55
C SER A 88 13.24 15.34 7.14
N LYS A 89 13.21 16.61 6.75
CA LYS A 89 14.42 17.43 6.90
C LYS A 89 14.79 17.30 8.38
N LYS A 90 15.92 16.64 8.67
CA LYS A 90 16.59 16.80 9.95
C LYS A 90 16.86 18.29 10.10
N THR A 91 16.06 18.97 10.92
CA THR A 91 16.51 20.23 11.50
C THR A 91 17.70 19.87 12.40
N ALA A 92 18.88 20.30 11.94
CA ALA A 92 20.11 20.30 12.71
C ALA A 92 20.00 21.23 13.92
#